data_AF-A0A9Q8CK97-F1
#
_entry.id   AF-A0A9Q8CK97-F1
#
_cell.length_a   1.000
_cell.length_b   1.000
_cell.length_c   1.000
_cell.angle_alpha   90.00
_cell.angle_beta   90.00
_cell.angle_gamma   90.00
#
_symmetry.space_group_name_H-M   'P 1'
#
loop_
_entity.id
_entity.type
_entity.pdbx_description
1 polymer ?
#
loop_
_entity_poly.entity_id
_entity_poly.type
_entity_poly.pdbx_seq_one_letter_code
_entity_poly.pdbx_strand_id
1 'polypeptide(L)'
;MKKYSYRKKLMKTVGLLTIWLISVWFIYYTNEREMSFGEAMANLIAGSIISYLVASISQLTDNTSWKSSQSTLKKNGEINDDSAIRISFAYLFRIKIDGHYFLVPNSRSGKYQPVGGAYKFYKKEAEYMAYHFSAENDNRIAVDEVTKMDYRLLVKSRDLKKFIRRFDKTSYREDVSDLSREFVEEIFSTGILDRETFGDLTYRFVGRHMTDVEYGRTFSHYELLLADIIEVRLTDRQEELFRDLMRQKSDKYLFASADEINSLGVNYVTQELDDNIANHTPKILSENTDDLIMRNRHQSSVTVRL
;
A
#
# COMPACT_ATOMS: atom_id res chain seq x y z
N MET A 1 -3.06 -16.34 6.55
CA MET A 1 -1.94 -15.76 5.76
C MET A 1 -0.72 -16.68 5.80
N LYS A 2 -0.28 -17.23 4.66
CA LYS A 2 1.00 -17.97 4.60
C LYS A 2 2.12 -16.97 4.81
N LYS A 3 2.84 -17.06 5.93
CA LYS A 3 4.05 -16.29 6.24
C LYS A 3 5.01 -16.39 5.05
N TYR A 4 5.03 -15.36 4.22
CA TYR A 4 5.78 -15.32 2.96
C TYR A 4 7.25 -15.14 3.32
N SER A 5 7.94 -16.26 3.57
CA SER A 5 9.23 -16.27 4.25
C SER A 5 10.36 -15.80 3.33
N TYR A 6 10.86 -14.59 3.59
CA TYR A 6 12.09 -14.03 2.99
C TYR A 6 13.25 -15.04 3.00
N ARG A 7 13.36 -15.88 4.05
CA ARG A 7 14.36 -16.94 4.14
C ARG A 7 14.28 -17.95 2.99
N LYS A 8 13.07 -18.33 2.54
CA LYS A 8 12.92 -19.25 1.41
C LYS A 8 13.39 -18.63 0.09
N LYS A 9 13.09 -17.35 -0.14
CA LYS A 9 13.58 -16.61 -1.31
C LYS A 9 15.10 -16.46 -1.29
N LEU A 10 15.66 -16.16 -0.11
CA LEU A 10 17.09 -16.05 0.10
C LEU A 10 17.80 -17.37 -0.19
N MET A 11 17.33 -18.48 0.38
CA MET A 11 17.89 -19.81 0.11
C MET A 11 17.83 -20.18 -1.37
N LYS A 12 16.71 -19.92 -2.05
CA LYS A 12 16.58 -20.15 -3.50
C LYS A 12 17.61 -19.32 -4.29
N THR A 13 17.76 -18.05 -3.95
CA THR A 13 18.69 -17.15 -4.66
C THR A 13 20.14 -17.55 -4.43
N VAL A 14 20.50 -17.87 -3.19
CA VAL A 14 21.83 -18.40 -2.83
C VAL A 14 22.10 -19.69 -3.61
N GLY A 15 21.15 -20.62 -3.67
CA GLY A 15 21.29 -21.86 -4.46
C GLY A 15 21.55 -21.60 -5.94
N LEU A 16 20.78 -20.71 -6.58
CA LEU A 16 20.99 -20.33 -7.98
C LEU A 16 22.35 -19.65 -8.21
N LEU A 17 22.76 -18.78 -7.29
CA LEU A 17 24.06 -18.09 -7.36
C LEU A 17 25.21 -19.09 -7.26
N THR A 18 25.13 -20.07 -6.35
CA THR A 18 26.16 -21.12 -6.21
C THR A 18 26.30 -21.95 -7.48
N ILE A 19 25.19 -22.40 -8.08
CA ILE A 19 25.24 -23.20 -9.32
C ILE A 19 25.82 -22.38 -10.48
N TRP A 20 25.45 -21.09 -10.57
CA TRP A 20 26.01 -20.19 -11.57
C TRP A 20 27.52 -20.01 -11.40
N LEU A 21 28.01 -19.78 -10.17
CA LEU A 21 29.45 -19.66 -9.88
C LEU A 21 30.22 -20.95 -10.20
N ILE A 22 29.65 -22.12 -9.90
CA ILE A 22 30.24 -23.42 -10.27
C ILE A 22 30.36 -23.55 -11.80
N SER A 23 29.32 -23.11 -12.53
CA SER A 23 29.33 -23.15 -14.00
C SER A 23 30.41 -22.24 -14.57
N VAL A 24 30.55 -21.02 -14.03
CA VAL A 24 31.62 -20.07 -14.41
C VAL A 24 33.00 -20.63 -14.11
N TRP A 25 33.19 -21.24 -12.95
CA TRP A 25 34.45 -21.90 -12.60
C TRP A 25 34.77 -23.06 -13.55
N PHE A 26 33.76 -23.86 -13.93
CA PHE A 26 33.95 -24.97 -14.86
C PHE A 26 34.27 -24.50 -16.28
N ILE A 27 33.72 -23.37 -16.72
CA ILE A 27 34.13 -22.71 -17.98
C ILE A 27 35.63 -22.39 -17.93
N TYR A 28 36.09 -21.76 -16.85
CA TYR A 28 37.52 -21.45 -16.68
C TYR A 28 38.40 -22.71 -16.69
N TYR A 29 38.01 -23.74 -15.92
CA TYR A 29 38.75 -25.01 -15.82
C TYR A 29 38.83 -25.76 -17.16
N THR A 30 37.74 -25.80 -17.91
CA THR A 30 37.70 -26.49 -19.22
C THR A 30 38.47 -25.73 -20.29
N ASN A 31 38.46 -24.39 -20.25
CA ASN A 31 39.24 -23.54 -21.13
C ASN A 31 40.76 -23.73 -20.91
N GLU A 32 41.24 -23.77 -19.65
CA GLU A 32 42.66 -24.05 -19.34
C GLU A 32 43.15 -25.42 -19.84
N ARG A 33 42.22 -26.39 -20.02
CA ARG A 33 42.52 -27.75 -20.48
C ARG A 33 42.15 -28.01 -21.94
N GLU A 34 41.80 -26.96 -22.69
CA GLU A 34 41.38 -27.04 -24.10
C GLU A 34 40.22 -28.02 -24.36
N MET A 35 39.33 -28.20 -23.37
CA MET A 35 38.18 -29.12 -23.44
C MET A 35 36.95 -28.45 -24.06
N SER A 36 36.95 -28.28 -25.38
CA SER A 36 35.92 -27.55 -26.14
C SER A 36 34.47 -27.98 -25.87
N PHE A 37 34.20 -29.29 -25.74
CA PHE A 37 32.86 -29.78 -25.44
C PHE A 37 32.41 -29.40 -24.02
N GLY A 38 33.31 -29.46 -23.04
CA GLY A 38 33.02 -29.10 -21.65
C GLY A 38 32.72 -27.62 -21.49
N GLU A 39 33.47 -26.78 -22.20
CA GLU A 39 33.26 -25.33 -22.24
C GLU A 39 31.90 -24.96 -22.85
N ALA A 40 31.52 -25.58 -23.98
CA ALA A 40 30.24 -25.33 -24.64
C ALA A 40 29.04 -25.70 -23.74
N MET A 41 29.12 -26.86 -23.07
CA MET A 41 28.08 -27.30 -22.14
C MET A 41 27.94 -26.36 -20.93
N ALA A 42 29.06 -25.90 -20.37
CA ALA A 42 29.05 -25.02 -19.21
C ALA A 42 28.52 -23.61 -19.52
N ASN A 43 28.83 -23.09 -20.70
CA ASN A 43 28.26 -21.83 -21.20
C ASN A 43 26.73 -21.91 -21.37
N LEU A 44 26.21 -23.00 -21.93
CA LEU A 44 24.76 -23.22 -22.06
C LEU A 44 24.06 -23.25 -20.69
N ILE A 45 24.66 -23.92 -19.72
CA ILE A 45 24.13 -24.00 -18.35
C ILE A 45 24.17 -22.61 -17.68
N ALA A 46 25.30 -21.91 -17.73
CA ALA A 46 25.45 -20.58 -17.14
C ALA A 46 24.48 -19.56 -17.75
N GLY A 47 24.34 -19.55 -19.09
CA GLY A 47 23.40 -18.70 -19.81
C GLY A 47 21.93 -19.02 -19.55
N SER A 48 21.59 -20.28 -19.29
CA SER A 48 20.23 -20.66 -18.89
C SER A 48 19.92 -20.20 -17.47
N ILE A 49 20.88 -20.33 -16.55
CA ILE A 49 20.71 -20.00 -15.12
C ILE A 49 20.64 -18.49 -14.87
N ILE A 50 21.36 -17.67 -15.65
CA ILE A 50 21.42 -16.21 -15.39
C ILE A 50 20.03 -15.55 -15.41
N SER A 51 19.14 -15.98 -16.30
CA SER A 51 17.76 -15.47 -16.36
C SER A 51 16.97 -15.80 -15.09
N TYR A 52 17.14 -17.01 -14.54
CA TYR A 52 16.52 -17.41 -13.28
C TYR A 52 17.15 -16.70 -12.08
N LEU A 53 18.46 -16.46 -12.10
CA LEU A 53 19.18 -15.73 -11.07
C LEU A 53 18.72 -14.27 -11.00
N VAL A 54 18.67 -13.57 -12.14
CA VAL A 54 18.15 -12.20 -12.25
C VAL A 54 16.70 -12.12 -11.74
N ALA A 55 15.85 -13.08 -12.11
CA ALA A 55 14.48 -13.15 -11.60
C ALA A 55 14.42 -13.39 -10.08
N SER A 56 15.30 -14.24 -9.53
CA SER A 56 15.34 -14.55 -8.09
C SER A 56 15.86 -13.37 -7.27
N ILE A 57 16.89 -12.68 -7.76
CA ILE A 57 17.39 -11.43 -7.16
C ILE A 57 16.29 -10.37 -7.20
N SER A 58 15.59 -10.23 -8.34
CA SER A 58 14.44 -9.34 -8.44
C SER A 58 13.38 -9.69 -7.40
N GLN A 59 13.14 -10.96 -7.06
CA GLN A 59 12.19 -11.37 -6.01
C GLN A 59 12.68 -11.13 -4.57
N LEU A 60 13.99 -11.07 -4.34
CA LEU A 60 14.54 -10.58 -3.06
C LEU A 60 14.30 -9.09 -2.90
N THR A 61 14.40 -8.34 -4.00
CA THR A 61 14.12 -6.90 -4.02
C THR A 61 12.62 -6.58 -4.09
N ASP A 62 11.82 -7.45 -4.72
CA ASP A 62 10.36 -7.37 -4.78
C ASP A 62 9.74 -8.15 -3.64
N ASN A 63 9.50 -7.44 -2.53
CA ASN A 63 8.68 -7.95 -1.44
C ASN A 63 7.17 -7.85 -1.73
N THR A 64 6.77 -7.32 -2.88
CA THR A 64 5.36 -7.07 -3.18
C THR A 64 4.67 -8.33 -3.69
N SER A 65 3.83 -8.94 -2.86
CA SER A 65 3.08 -10.17 -3.18
C SER A 65 2.19 -10.01 -4.42
N TRP A 66 1.71 -8.79 -4.69
CA TRP A 66 0.78 -8.50 -5.79
C TRP A 66 1.26 -8.92 -7.18
N LYS A 67 2.58 -8.86 -7.44
CA LYS A 67 3.15 -9.32 -8.73
C LYS A 67 2.99 -10.82 -8.90
N SER A 68 3.12 -11.56 -7.79
CA SER A 68 2.95 -13.00 -7.77
C SER A 68 1.48 -13.37 -7.96
N SER A 69 0.56 -12.72 -7.25
CA SER A 69 -0.88 -12.97 -7.41
C SER A 69 -1.36 -12.62 -8.82
N GLN A 70 -0.96 -11.47 -9.37
CA GLN A 70 -1.22 -11.13 -10.77
C GLN A 70 -0.75 -12.23 -11.74
N SER A 71 0.48 -12.73 -11.56
CA SER A 71 1.05 -13.77 -12.42
C SER A 71 0.30 -15.09 -12.29
N THR A 72 -0.14 -15.46 -11.08
CA THR A 72 -0.95 -16.65 -10.84
C THR A 72 -2.31 -16.54 -11.52
N LEU A 73 -3.01 -15.42 -11.35
CA LEU A 73 -4.32 -15.18 -11.99
C LEU A 73 -4.22 -15.29 -13.53
N LYS A 74 -3.16 -14.75 -14.13
CA LYS A 74 -2.91 -14.90 -15.57
C LYS A 74 -2.73 -16.36 -16.00
N LYS A 75 -1.93 -17.12 -15.24
CA LYS A 75 -1.68 -18.55 -15.53
C LYS A 75 -2.94 -19.39 -15.41
N ASN A 76 -3.82 -19.05 -14.47
CA ASN A 76 -5.09 -19.72 -14.26
C ASN A 76 -6.16 -19.31 -15.29
N GLY A 77 -5.88 -18.33 -16.16
CA GLY A 77 -6.86 -17.80 -17.13
C GLY A 77 -7.94 -16.92 -16.50
N GLU A 78 -7.78 -16.52 -15.23
CA GLU A 78 -8.72 -15.66 -14.50
C GLU A 78 -8.67 -14.20 -14.96
N ILE A 79 -7.48 -13.74 -15.36
CA ILE A 79 -7.26 -12.44 -16.01
C ILE A 79 -6.33 -12.60 -17.19
N ASN A 80 -6.37 -11.66 -18.13
CA ASN A 80 -5.41 -11.53 -19.23
C ASN A 80 -4.75 -10.14 -19.21
N ASP A 81 -3.98 -9.81 -20.24
CA ASP A 81 -3.24 -8.55 -20.32
C ASP A 81 -4.14 -7.31 -20.45
N ASP A 82 -5.31 -7.46 -21.08
CA ASP A 82 -6.30 -6.40 -21.29
C ASP A 82 -7.38 -6.36 -20.20
N SER A 83 -7.40 -7.33 -19.27
CA SER A 83 -8.28 -7.28 -18.11
C SER A 83 -8.07 -5.99 -17.32
N ALA A 84 -9.16 -5.26 -17.08
CA ALA A 84 -9.18 -4.07 -16.25
C ALA A 84 -9.04 -4.46 -14.77
N ILE A 85 -8.01 -3.93 -14.13
CA ILE A 85 -7.75 -4.09 -12.70
C ILE A 85 -8.06 -2.77 -12.02
N ARG A 86 -8.93 -2.81 -11.03
CA ARG A 86 -9.29 -1.65 -10.22
C ARG A 86 -8.15 -1.32 -9.26
N ILE A 87 -7.68 -0.09 -9.28
CA ILE A 87 -6.69 0.39 -8.32
C ILE A 87 -7.36 1.39 -7.38
N SER A 88 -6.99 1.37 -6.10
CA SER A 88 -7.39 2.37 -5.13
C SER A 88 -6.19 2.70 -4.26
N PHE A 89 -5.52 3.81 -4.55
CA PHE A 89 -4.33 4.24 -3.83
C PHE A 89 -4.67 5.39 -2.90
N ALA A 90 -4.43 5.17 -1.61
CA ALA A 90 -4.83 6.04 -0.52
C ALA A 90 -3.67 6.30 0.44
N TYR A 91 -3.87 7.28 1.31
CA TYR A 91 -3.11 7.44 2.54
C TYR A 91 -4.06 7.42 3.74
N LEU A 92 -3.59 6.87 4.86
CA LEU A 92 -4.36 6.76 6.10
C LEU A 92 -3.51 7.31 7.25
N PHE A 93 -4.08 8.24 8.01
CA PHE A 93 -3.47 8.75 9.21
C PHE A 93 -3.63 7.75 10.36
N ARG A 94 -2.51 7.45 11.01
CA ARG A 94 -2.44 6.84 12.33
C ARG A 94 -2.36 7.97 13.35
N ILE A 95 -3.45 8.18 14.08
CA ILE A 95 -3.55 9.13 15.19
C ILE A 95 -3.82 8.30 16.45
N LYS A 96 -2.82 8.15 17.31
CA LYS A 96 -2.89 7.29 18.50
C LYS A 96 -2.66 8.10 19.76
N ILE A 97 -3.59 8.03 20.71
CA ILE A 97 -3.56 8.71 22.02
C ILE A 97 -3.92 7.68 23.09
N ASP A 98 -3.09 7.59 24.13
CA ASP A 98 -3.34 6.75 25.32
C ASP A 98 -3.81 5.32 24.98
N GLY A 99 -3.16 4.69 24.00
CA GLY A 99 -3.45 3.31 23.57
C GLY A 99 -4.59 3.16 22.56
N HIS A 100 -5.35 4.22 22.29
CA HIS A 100 -6.51 4.22 21.39
C HIS A 100 -6.19 4.94 20.08
N TYR A 101 -6.83 4.51 19.00
CA TYR A 101 -6.72 5.13 17.69
C TYR A 101 -7.97 5.96 17.41
N PHE A 102 -7.77 7.19 16.94
CA PHE A 102 -8.85 8.09 16.56
C PHE A 102 -9.38 7.76 15.16
N LEU A 103 -10.69 7.59 15.05
CA LEU A 103 -11.42 7.23 13.85
C LEU A 103 -12.58 8.22 13.62
N VAL A 104 -12.97 8.40 12.37
CA VAL A 104 -14.09 9.26 11.92
C VAL A 104 -15.11 8.45 11.13
N PRO A 105 -16.41 8.83 11.12
CA PRO A 105 -17.43 8.11 10.38
C PRO A 105 -17.24 8.29 8.88
N ASN A 106 -17.32 7.18 8.13
CA ASN A 106 -17.37 7.19 6.68
C ASN A 106 -18.79 7.59 6.22
N SER A 107 -18.89 8.67 5.45
CA SER A 107 -20.17 9.19 4.95
C SER A 107 -20.99 8.22 4.08
N ARG A 108 -20.35 7.21 3.48
CA ARG A 108 -20.97 6.24 2.58
C ARG A 108 -21.36 4.93 3.26
N SER A 109 -20.50 4.41 4.15
CA SER A 109 -20.74 3.12 4.81
C SER A 109 -21.32 3.25 6.22
N GLY A 110 -21.26 4.43 6.82
CA GLY A 110 -21.63 4.65 8.23
C GLY A 110 -20.65 4.05 9.23
N LYS A 111 -19.59 3.37 8.78
CA LYS A 111 -18.57 2.78 9.65
C LYS A 111 -17.49 3.78 10.01
N TYR A 112 -16.91 3.67 11.20
CA TYR A 112 -15.72 4.41 11.59
C TYR A 112 -14.48 3.92 10.86
N GLN A 113 -13.65 4.86 10.39
CA GLN A 113 -12.44 4.60 9.62
C GLN A 113 -11.31 5.55 10.06
N PRO A 114 -10.04 5.25 9.73
CA PRO A 114 -8.96 6.21 9.92
C PRO A 114 -9.20 7.46 9.10
N VAL A 115 -8.73 8.60 9.60
CA VAL A 115 -8.71 9.84 8.83
C VAL A 115 -7.82 9.66 7.60
N GLY A 116 -8.30 10.01 6.42
CA GLY A 116 -7.56 9.82 5.17
C GLY A 116 -8.43 9.36 4.01
N GLY A 117 -7.80 9.22 2.85
CA GLY A 117 -8.54 8.95 1.63
C GLY A 117 -7.66 8.70 0.42
N ALA A 118 -8.30 8.64 -0.75
CA ALA A 118 -7.59 8.41 -2.00
C ALA A 118 -6.69 9.60 -2.33
N TYR A 119 -5.49 9.32 -2.83
CA TYR A 119 -4.64 10.38 -3.37
C TYR A 119 -5.34 11.07 -4.53
N LYS A 120 -5.22 12.40 -4.59
CA LYS A 120 -5.60 13.21 -5.74
C LYS A 120 -4.46 13.32 -6.73
N PHE A 121 -4.78 13.31 -8.02
CA PHE A 121 -3.87 13.68 -9.09
C PHE A 121 -4.28 14.97 -9.79
N TYR A 122 -3.34 15.59 -10.50
CA TYR A 122 -3.61 16.82 -11.25
C TYR A 122 -3.83 16.53 -12.74
N LYS A 123 -4.40 17.50 -13.46
CA LYS A 123 -4.77 17.38 -14.89
C LYS A 123 -3.65 16.77 -15.76
N LYS A 124 -2.40 17.19 -15.55
CA LYS A 124 -1.25 16.67 -16.31
C LYS A 124 -0.98 15.18 -16.07
N GLU A 125 -1.23 14.69 -14.87
CA GLU A 125 -1.14 13.26 -14.60
C GLU A 125 -2.33 12.50 -15.20
N ALA A 126 -3.53 13.10 -15.19
CA ALA A 126 -4.70 12.53 -15.86
C ALA A 126 -4.42 12.29 -17.36
N GLU A 127 -3.89 13.31 -18.05
CA GLU A 127 -3.50 13.23 -19.47
C GLU A 127 -2.42 12.16 -19.70
N TYR A 128 -1.40 12.11 -18.84
CA TYR A 128 -0.34 11.09 -18.91
C TYR A 128 -0.91 9.68 -18.76
N MET A 129 -1.76 9.45 -17.77
CA MET A 129 -2.34 8.13 -17.49
C MET A 129 -3.30 7.68 -18.60
N ALA A 130 -4.08 8.60 -19.16
CA ALA A 130 -4.94 8.33 -20.31
C ALA A 130 -4.13 7.90 -21.53
N TYR A 131 -3.06 8.63 -21.86
CA TYR A 131 -2.23 8.34 -23.03
C TYR A 131 -1.37 7.07 -22.89
N HIS A 132 -0.76 6.86 -21.72
CA HIS A 132 0.22 5.77 -21.53
C HIS A 132 -0.35 4.47 -20.98
N PHE A 133 -1.46 4.52 -20.26
CA PHE A 133 -2.02 3.35 -19.58
C PHE A 133 -3.47 3.05 -19.98
N SER A 134 -4.09 3.92 -20.80
CA SER A 134 -5.53 3.89 -21.05
C SER A 134 -6.32 3.79 -19.74
N ALA A 135 -5.87 4.54 -18.71
CA ALA A 135 -6.51 4.50 -17.41
C ALA A 135 -7.90 5.13 -17.50
N GLU A 136 -8.90 4.41 -17.00
CA GLU A 136 -10.29 4.86 -16.99
C GLU A 136 -10.70 5.21 -15.57
N ASN A 137 -11.67 6.12 -15.43
CA ASN A 137 -12.27 6.40 -14.13
C ASN A 137 -13.01 5.16 -13.62
N ASP A 138 -12.97 4.93 -12.31
CA ASP A 138 -13.80 3.91 -11.68
C ASP A 138 -15.28 4.30 -11.78
N ASN A 139 -16.01 3.65 -12.68
CA ASN A 139 -17.44 3.89 -12.89
C ASN A 139 -18.34 3.29 -11.79
N ARG A 140 -17.76 2.59 -10.80
CA ARG A 140 -18.51 1.99 -9.68
C ARG A 140 -18.70 2.94 -8.51
N ILE A 141 -17.93 4.03 -8.48
CA ILE A 141 -18.15 5.16 -7.59
C ILE A 141 -18.59 6.30 -8.49
N ALA A 142 -19.77 6.87 -8.24
CA ALA A 142 -20.22 8.03 -9.00
C ALA A 142 -19.14 9.12 -8.90
N VAL A 143 -18.64 9.59 -10.04
CA VAL A 143 -17.69 10.69 -10.09
C VAL A 143 -18.46 11.95 -9.73
N ASP A 144 -18.32 12.36 -8.47
CA ASP A 144 -18.79 13.62 -7.91
C ASP A 144 -17.61 14.60 -7.78
N GLU A 145 -17.88 15.84 -7.35
CA GLU A 145 -16.82 16.85 -7.12
C GLU A 145 -15.77 16.36 -6.10
N VAL A 146 -16.18 15.50 -5.17
CA VAL A 146 -15.37 14.96 -4.07
C VAL A 146 -14.47 13.81 -4.54
N THR A 147 -14.84 13.05 -5.55
CA THR A 147 -14.06 11.89 -6.07
C THR A 147 -13.33 12.17 -7.38
N LYS A 148 -13.52 13.38 -7.93
CA LYS A 148 -12.80 13.84 -9.11
C LYS A 148 -11.28 13.75 -8.88
N MET A 149 -10.58 13.19 -9.87
CA MET A 149 -9.13 12.97 -9.85
C MET A 149 -8.60 12.10 -8.69
N ASP A 150 -9.40 11.19 -8.13
CA ASP A 150 -8.90 10.17 -7.21
C ASP A 150 -8.08 9.13 -7.96
N TYR A 151 -7.00 8.62 -7.35
CA TYR A 151 -6.37 7.36 -7.74
C TYR A 151 -7.27 6.14 -7.43
N ARG A 152 -8.51 6.18 -7.90
CA ARG A 152 -9.52 5.13 -7.98
C ARG A 152 -9.82 4.92 -9.46
N LEU A 153 -9.03 4.07 -10.10
CA LEU A 153 -8.98 3.95 -11.56
C LEU A 153 -9.06 2.50 -12.00
N LEU A 154 -9.42 2.27 -13.25
CA LEU A 154 -9.26 1.00 -13.93
C LEU A 154 -7.99 1.05 -14.79
N VAL A 155 -7.08 0.10 -14.57
CA VAL A 155 -5.80 0.00 -15.27
C VAL A 155 -5.66 -1.39 -15.85
N LYS A 156 -5.23 -1.50 -17.10
CA LYS A 156 -4.99 -2.80 -17.72
C LYS A 156 -3.91 -3.58 -16.97
N SER A 157 -4.14 -4.88 -16.80
CA SER A 157 -3.23 -5.78 -16.11
C SER A 157 -1.78 -5.67 -16.60
N ARG A 158 -1.56 -5.63 -17.92
CA ARG A 158 -0.20 -5.48 -18.51
C ARG A 158 0.54 -4.22 -18.08
N ASP A 159 -0.18 -3.17 -17.71
CA ASP A 159 0.39 -1.86 -17.39
C ASP A 159 0.58 -1.60 -15.89
N LEU A 160 0.02 -2.44 -15.01
CA LEU A 160 0.06 -2.29 -13.55
C LEU A 160 1.47 -1.98 -13.00
N LYS A 161 2.49 -2.75 -13.41
CA LYS A 161 3.87 -2.54 -12.93
C LYS A 161 4.41 -1.17 -13.32
N LYS A 162 4.12 -0.71 -14.53
CA LYS A 162 4.55 0.61 -15.02
C LYS A 162 3.76 1.72 -14.34
N PHE A 163 2.46 1.51 -14.12
CA PHE A 163 1.56 2.42 -13.43
C PHE A 163 2.02 2.68 -11.99
N ILE A 164 2.27 1.63 -11.20
CA ILE A 164 2.73 1.77 -9.81
C ILE A 164 4.07 2.51 -9.75
N ARG A 165 4.99 2.19 -10.67
CA ARG A 165 6.27 2.91 -10.77
C ARG A 165 6.09 4.38 -11.12
N ARG A 166 5.07 4.74 -11.92
CA ARG A 166 4.72 6.12 -12.25
C ARG A 166 4.14 6.84 -11.03
N PHE A 167 3.18 6.23 -10.34
CA PHE A 167 2.61 6.74 -9.10
C PHE A 167 3.70 7.08 -8.07
N ASP A 168 4.72 6.22 -7.98
CA ASP A 168 5.85 6.42 -7.08
C ASP A 168 6.77 7.60 -7.45
N LYS A 169 6.76 8.05 -8.71
CA LYS A 169 7.76 9.02 -9.19
C LYS A 169 7.16 10.36 -9.60
N THR A 170 5.87 10.39 -9.93
CA THR A 170 5.23 11.61 -10.41
C THR A 170 5.08 12.63 -9.29
N SER A 171 5.36 13.89 -9.61
CA SER A 171 5.06 15.05 -8.77
C SER A 171 3.72 15.70 -9.13
N TYR A 172 2.96 15.13 -10.07
CA TYR A 172 1.67 15.65 -10.53
C TYR A 172 0.49 15.04 -9.75
N ARG A 173 0.70 14.85 -8.45
CA ARG A 173 -0.29 14.35 -7.47
C ARG A 173 -0.04 14.99 -6.11
N GLU A 174 -0.95 14.76 -5.18
CA GLU A 174 -0.72 15.06 -3.76
C GLU A 174 0.63 14.52 -3.30
N ASP A 175 1.44 15.41 -2.76
CA ASP A 175 2.80 15.12 -2.33
C ASP A 175 2.80 14.67 -0.87
N VAL A 176 3.72 13.77 -0.52
CA VAL A 176 3.90 13.34 0.87
C VAL A 176 4.37 14.51 1.76
N SER A 177 4.90 15.59 1.19
CA SER A 177 5.18 16.84 1.90
C SER A 177 3.93 17.62 2.31
N ASP A 178 2.77 17.32 1.73
CA ASP A 178 1.49 17.93 2.11
C ASP A 178 0.30 17.00 1.86
N LEU A 179 -0.10 16.28 2.92
CA LEU A 179 -1.28 15.40 2.97
C LEU A 179 -2.39 15.97 3.85
N SER A 180 -2.42 17.30 4.04
CA SER A 180 -3.31 17.95 5.01
C SER A 180 -4.80 17.90 4.62
N ARG A 181 -5.15 17.71 3.34
CA ARG A 181 -6.53 17.77 2.82
C ARG A 181 -7.54 16.95 3.63
N GLU A 182 -7.39 15.63 3.69
CA GLU A 182 -8.35 14.76 4.40
C GLU A 182 -8.41 15.07 5.90
N PHE A 183 -7.27 15.47 6.51
CA PHE A 183 -7.25 15.88 7.91
C PHE A 183 -8.11 17.13 8.14
N VAL A 184 -7.98 18.12 7.26
CA VAL A 184 -8.76 19.36 7.30
C VAL A 184 -10.24 19.10 7.02
N GLU A 185 -10.55 18.27 6.03
CA GLU A 185 -11.92 17.93 5.64
C GLU A 185 -12.63 17.13 6.74
N GLU A 186 -12.01 16.06 7.25
CA GLU A 186 -12.67 15.13 8.16
C GLU A 186 -12.63 15.57 9.63
N ILE A 187 -11.67 16.41 10.05
CA ILE A 187 -11.55 16.87 11.45
C ILE A 187 -12.01 18.32 11.63
N PHE A 188 -11.46 19.27 10.86
CA PHE A 188 -11.74 20.68 11.10
C PHE A 188 -13.05 21.13 10.48
N SER A 189 -13.31 20.73 9.23
CA SER A 189 -14.53 21.12 8.52
C SER A 189 -15.79 20.48 9.10
N THR A 190 -15.64 19.35 9.81
CA THR A 190 -16.71 18.69 10.58
C THR A 190 -16.89 19.28 11.99
N GLY A 191 -16.01 20.18 12.41
CA GLY A 191 -16.01 20.83 13.72
C GLY A 191 -15.68 19.87 14.87
N ILE A 192 -14.89 18.82 14.63
CA ILE A 192 -14.40 17.94 15.71
C ILE A 192 -13.31 18.66 16.51
N LEU A 193 -12.39 19.32 15.82
CA LEU A 193 -11.39 20.21 16.42
C LEU A 193 -11.37 21.54 15.66
N ASP A 194 -10.90 22.59 16.34
CA ASP A 194 -10.66 23.90 15.74
C ASP A 194 -9.24 24.00 15.17
N ARG A 195 -9.13 24.48 13.93
CA ARG A 195 -7.85 24.58 13.21
C ARG A 195 -6.87 25.54 13.88
N GLU A 196 -7.34 26.72 14.31
CA GLU A 196 -6.48 27.74 14.92
C GLU A 196 -5.90 27.25 16.26
N THR A 197 -6.72 26.52 17.02
CA THR A 197 -6.36 25.93 18.30
C THR A 197 -5.40 24.75 18.11
N PHE A 198 -5.60 23.96 17.05
CA PHE A 198 -4.75 22.81 16.74
C PHE A 198 -3.34 23.22 16.28
N GLY A 199 -3.23 24.25 15.44
CA GLY A 199 -1.97 24.72 14.88
C GLY A 199 -1.44 23.84 13.74
N ASP A 200 -0.12 23.73 13.61
CA ASP A 200 0.53 23.01 12.50
C ASP A 200 0.34 21.48 12.59
N LEU A 201 0.15 20.83 11.44
CA LEU A 201 0.07 19.38 11.33
C LEU A 201 1.47 18.81 11.07
N THR A 202 1.99 18.05 12.02
CA THR A 202 3.25 17.31 11.84
C THR A 202 3.00 15.81 11.73
N TYR A 203 3.63 15.14 10.77
CA TYR A 203 3.52 13.69 10.60
C TYR A 203 4.78 13.08 9.99
N ARG A 204 4.83 11.75 9.97
CA ARG A 204 5.89 10.95 9.34
C ARG A 204 5.29 9.81 8.54
N PHE A 205 5.83 9.56 7.36
CA PHE A 205 5.54 8.36 6.59
C PHE A 205 6.11 7.11 7.31
N VAL A 206 5.26 6.13 7.59
CA VAL A 206 5.67 4.89 8.29
C VAL A 206 6.02 3.78 7.31
N GLY A 207 5.24 3.66 6.24
CA GLY A 207 5.33 2.56 5.30
C GLY A 207 4.06 2.45 4.47
N ARG A 208 4.02 1.44 3.61
CA ARG A 208 2.91 1.17 2.70
C ARG A 208 2.33 -0.20 2.97
N HIS A 209 1.02 -0.27 3.08
CA HIS A 209 0.27 -1.51 2.94
C HIS A 209 -0.14 -1.68 1.48
N MET A 210 0.03 -2.89 0.93
CA MET A 210 -0.34 -3.22 -0.45
C MET A 210 -0.96 -4.62 -0.47
N THR A 211 -2.16 -4.76 -1.02
CA THR A 211 -2.83 -6.07 -1.14
C THR A 211 -2.22 -6.90 -2.26
N ASP A 212 -2.63 -8.17 -2.35
CA ASP A 212 -2.53 -8.92 -3.58
C ASP A 212 -3.50 -8.38 -4.65
N VAL A 213 -3.32 -8.81 -5.91
CA VAL A 213 -4.39 -8.68 -6.90
C VAL A 213 -5.42 -9.74 -6.60
N GLU A 214 -6.62 -9.33 -6.20
CA GLU A 214 -7.69 -10.24 -5.77
C GLU A 214 -9.06 -9.76 -6.23
N TYR A 215 -10.03 -10.67 -6.32
CA TYR A 215 -11.38 -10.31 -6.76
C TYR A 215 -12.17 -9.65 -5.62
N GLY A 216 -12.38 -8.35 -5.73
CA GLY A 216 -13.20 -7.55 -4.83
C GLY A 216 -14.68 -7.77 -5.11
N ARG A 217 -15.39 -8.42 -4.18
CA ARG A 217 -16.83 -8.72 -4.34
C ARG A 217 -17.69 -7.46 -4.40
N THR A 218 -17.36 -6.45 -3.60
CA THR A 218 -18.12 -5.20 -3.51
C THR A 218 -18.24 -4.48 -4.85
N PHE A 219 -17.15 -4.44 -5.63
CA PHE A 219 -17.10 -3.75 -6.92
C PHE A 219 -17.11 -4.70 -8.13
N SER A 220 -17.12 -6.01 -7.89
CA SER A 220 -17.08 -7.06 -8.92
C SER A 220 -15.92 -6.90 -9.91
N HIS A 221 -14.72 -6.65 -9.38
CA HIS A 221 -13.49 -6.47 -10.16
C HIS A 221 -12.31 -7.11 -9.45
N TYR A 222 -11.32 -7.56 -10.21
CA TYR A 222 -9.98 -7.75 -9.65
C TYR A 222 -9.42 -6.39 -9.24
N GLU A 223 -8.90 -6.28 -8.03
CA GLU A 223 -8.44 -5.04 -7.46
C GLU A 223 -7.05 -5.15 -6.83
N LEU A 224 -6.36 -4.00 -6.80
CA LEU A 224 -5.09 -3.81 -6.13
C LEU A 224 -5.19 -2.54 -5.27
N LEU A 225 -5.17 -2.74 -3.94
CA LEU A 225 -5.36 -1.68 -2.97
C LEU A 225 -4.03 -1.31 -2.32
N LEU A 226 -3.80 -0.01 -2.20
CA LEU A 226 -2.61 0.57 -1.61
C LEU A 226 -3.03 1.58 -0.54
N ALA A 227 -2.42 1.50 0.63
CA ALA A 227 -2.54 2.53 1.66
C ALA A 227 -1.16 2.91 2.19
N ASP A 228 -0.76 4.17 2.00
CA ASP A 228 0.39 4.75 2.70
C ASP A 228 -0.03 5.10 4.14
N ILE A 229 0.73 4.64 5.12
CA ILE A 229 0.44 4.86 6.53
C ILE A 229 1.25 6.06 7.03
N ILE A 230 0.53 7.07 7.50
CA ILE A 230 1.08 8.36 7.91
C ILE A 230 0.85 8.52 9.42
N GLU A 231 1.92 8.56 10.21
CA GLU A 231 1.81 8.68 11.66
C GLU A 231 1.88 10.14 12.07
N VAL A 232 0.80 10.64 12.66
CA VAL A 232 0.73 12.02 13.16
C VAL A 232 1.59 12.15 14.41
N ARG A 233 2.38 13.23 14.46
CA ARG A 233 3.23 13.62 15.57
C ARG A 233 2.56 14.77 16.30
N LEU A 234 1.72 14.41 17.26
CA LEU A 234 1.03 15.36 18.10
C LEU A 234 2.03 16.01 19.07
N THR A 235 1.84 17.30 19.32
CA THR A 235 2.44 17.99 20.46
C THR A 235 1.62 17.72 21.73
N ASP A 236 2.19 17.96 22.92
CA ASP A 236 1.48 17.79 24.20
C ASP A 236 0.14 18.55 24.22
N ARG A 237 0.11 19.76 23.64
CA ARG A 237 -1.13 20.56 23.50
C ARG A 237 -2.15 19.87 22.60
N GLN A 238 -1.72 19.31 21.46
CA GLN A 238 -2.61 18.61 20.53
C GLN A 238 -3.10 17.29 21.11
N GLU A 239 -2.27 16.56 21.87
CA GLU A 239 -2.70 15.37 22.60
C GLU A 239 -3.81 15.72 23.60
N GLU A 240 -3.70 16.83 24.33
CA GLU A 240 -4.74 17.24 25.28
C GLU A 240 -6.07 17.54 24.59
N LEU A 241 -6.05 18.14 23.40
CA LEU A 241 -7.27 18.32 22.60
C LEU A 241 -7.97 16.99 22.30
N PHE A 242 -7.21 15.95 21.93
CA PHE A 242 -7.78 14.62 21.72
C PHE A 242 -8.22 13.94 23.02
N ARG A 243 -7.50 14.13 24.14
CA ARG A 243 -7.94 13.61 25.45
C ARG A 243 -9.25 14.23 25.90
N ASP A 244 -9.46 15.52 25.63
CA ASP A 244 -10.74 16.19 25.90
C ASP A 244 -11.88 15.60 25.06
N LEU A 245 -11.63 15.26 23.80
CA LEU A 245 -12.58 14.51 22.97
C LEU A 245 -12.89 13.12 23.54
N MET A 246 -11.89 12.39 24.05
CA MET A 246 -12.10 11.07 24.68
C MET A 246 -13.01 11.12 25.91
N ARG A 247 -13.04 12.26 26.62
CA ARG A 247 -13.94 12.49 27.77
C ARG A 247 -15.39 12.73 27.35
N GLN A 248 -15.66 12.94 26.06
CA GLN A 248 -16.97 13.26 25.51
C GLN A 248 -17.44 12.14 24.55
N LYS A 249 -18.72 11.80 24.60
CA LYS A 249 -19.31 10.90 23.59
C LYS A 249 -19.85 11.72 22.41
N SER A 250 -19.52 11.30 21.20
CA SER A 250 -20.02 11.88 19.95
C SER A 250 -20.14 10.79 18.88
N ASP A 251 -21.06 10.98 17.94
CA ASP A 251 -21.18 10.20 16.70
C ASP A 251 -20.19 10.66 15.61
N LYS A 252 -19.52 11.79 15.81
CA LYS A 252 -18.54 12.35 14.87
C LYS A 252 -17.17 11.66 14.92
N TYR A 253 -16.88 10.89 15.97
CA TYR A 253 -15.60 10.21 16.11
C TYR A 253 -15.70 9.01 17.04
N LEU A 254 -14.73 8.10 16.91
CA LEU A 254 -14.55 6.95 17.79
C LEU A 254 -13.08 6.83 18.18
N PHE A 255 -12.82 6.55 19.46
CA PHE A 255 -11.52 6.11 19.93
C PHE A 255 -11.58 4.61 20.18
N ALA A 256 -10.83 3.84 19.40
CA ALA A 256 -10.86 2.39 19.46
C ALA A 256 -9.48 1.82 19.82
N SER A 257 -9.46 0.83 20.70
CA SER A 257 -8.28 0.02 20.98
C SER A 257 -7.89 -0.86 19.77
N ALA A 258 -6.68 -1.41 19.79
CA ALA A 258 -6.24 -2.33 18.74
C ALA A 258 -7.14 -3.58 18.65
N ASP A 259 -7.65 -4.08 19.77
CA ASP A 259 -8.50 -5.26 19.83
C ASP A 259 -9.87 -4.98 19.20
N GLU A 260 -10.48 -3.83 19.52
CA GLU A 260 -11.75 -3.40 18.88
C GLU A 260 -11.58 -3.20 17.37
N ILE A 261 -10.45 -2.63 16.93
CA ILE A 261 -10.17 -2.48 15.50
C ILE A 261 -10.02 -3.86 14.82
N ASN A 262 -9.33 -4.81 15.45
CA ASN A 262 -9.16 -6.15 14.90
C ASN A 262 -10.47 -6.94 14.87
N SER A 263 -11.39 -6.69 15.81
CA SER A 263 -12.74 -7.28 15.82
C SER A 263 -13.75 -6.49 14.98
N LEU A 264 -13.32 -5.41 14.31
CA LEU A 264 -14.18 -4.51 13.53
C LEU A 264 -15.32 -3.88 14.35
N GLY A 265 -15.11 -3.70 15.66
CA GLY A 265 -16.11 -3.19 16.60
C GLY A 265 -17.00 -4.27 17.22
N VAL A 266 -16.91 -5.52 16.76
CA VAL A 266 -17.70 -6.63 17.31
C VAL A 266 -17.21 -6.99 18.71
N ASN A 267 -18.13 -6.97 19.68
CA ASN A 267 -17.87 -7.42 21.05
C ASN A 267 -18.57 -8.74 21.33
N TYR A 268 -17.78 -9.82 21.38
CA TYR A 268 -18.28 -11.17 21.63
C TYR A 268 -18.76 -11.41 23.08
N VAL A 269 -18.33 -10.58 24.04
CA VAL A 269 -18.69 -10.71 25.46
C VAL A 269 -20.05 -10.09 25.74
N THR A 270 -20.35 -8.94 25.12
CA THR A 270 -21.64 -8.24 25.30
C THR A 270 -22.70 -8.66 24.27
N GLN A 271 -22.36 -9.51 23.30
CA GLN A 271 -23.20 -9.87 22.13
C GLN A 271 -23.60 -8.69 21.25
N GLU A 272 -22.90 -7.56 21.38
CA GLU A 272 -23.04 -6.42 20.48
C GLU A 272 -22.24 -6.72 19.21
N LEU A 273 -22.95 -7.23 18.20
CA LEU A 273 -22.40 -7.62 16.90
C LEU A 273 -22.32 -6.44 15.91
N ASP A 274 -22.15 -5.22 16.41
CA ASP A 274 -22.14 -4.03 15.58
C ASP A 274 -20.78 -3.91 14.87
N ASP A 275 -20.70 -4.39 13.63
CA ASP A 275 -19.54 -4.29 12.73
C ASP A 275 -19.39 -2.84 12.21
N ASN A 276 -19.12 -1.94 13.14
CA ASN A 276 -19.13 -0.49 12.95
C ASN A 276 -17.75 0.10 12.63
N ILE A 277 -16.68 -0.70 12.61
CA ILE A 277 -15.34 -0.26 12.18
C ILE A 277 -15.03 -0.81 10.78
N ALA A 278 -14.47 0.04 9.92
CA ALA A 278 -14.17 -0.33 8.54
C ALA A 278 -13.07 -1.41 8.46
N ASN A 279 -13.22 -2.34 7.51
CA ASN A 279 -12.32 -3.49 7.30
C ASN A 279 -10.86 -3.14 6.98
N HIS A 280 -10.58 -1.90 6.56
CA HIS A 280 -9.23 -1.43 6.24
C HIS A 280 -8.54 -0.75 7.43
N THR A 281 -9.25 -0.51 8.53
CA THR A 281 -8.72 0.13 9.74
C THR A 281 -7.53 -0.63 10.36
N PRO A 282 -7.47 -1.98 10.36
CA PRO A 282 -6.30 -2.69 10.88
C PRO A 282 -4.95 -2.28 10.24
N LYS A 283 -4.95 -1.67 9.06
CA LYS A 283 -3.73 -1.18 8.39
C LYS A 283 -2.99 -0.10 9.19
N ILE A 284 -3.70 0.68 10.01
CA ILE A 284 -3.09 1.76 10.82
C ILE A 284 -2.56 1.28 12.15
N LEU A 285 -2.75 0.02 12.53
CA LEU A 285 -2.26 -0.50 13.81
C LEU A 285 -0.74 -0.48 13.88
N SER A 286 -0.18 0.02 15.00
CA SER A 286 1.26 0.07 15.24
C SER A 286 1.89 -1.32 15.23
N GLU A 287 1.14 -2.33 15.68
CA GLU A 287 1.51 -3.74 15.73
C GLU A 287 1.76 -4.33 14.32
N ASN A 288 1.10 -3.76 13.29
CA ASN A 288 1.23 -4.19 11.89
C ASN A 288 2.36 -3.45 11.13
N THR A 289 3.14 -2.61 11.81
CA THR A 289 4.17 -1.77 11.17
C THR A 289 5.27 -2.60 10.49
N ASP A 290 5.59 -3.78 11.03
CA ASP A 290 6.63 -4.64 10.45
C ASP A 290 6.22 -5.33 9.15
N ASP A 291 4.92 -5.40 8.87
CA ASP A 291 4.37 -5.94 7.62
C ASP A 291 4.33 -4.88 6.50
N LEU A 292 4.58 -3.60 6.82
CA LEU A 292 4.58 -2.52 5.84
C LEU A 292 5.83 -2.56 4.96
N ILE A 293 5.64 -2.27 3.67
CA ILE A 293 6.72 -2.12 2.69
C ILE A 293 7.20 -0.66 2.63
N MET A 294 8.35 -0.41 1.99
CA MET A 294 8.87 0.93 1.72
C MET A 294 9.11 1.84 2.96
N ARG A 295 9.26 1.27 4.16
CA ARG A 295 9.42 2.02 5.44
C ARG A 295 10.50 3.12 5.45
N ASN A 296 11.53 3.01 4.59
CA ASN A 296 12.65 3.94 4.54
C ASN A 296 12.51 5.08 3.50
N ARG A 297 11.36 5.20 2.84
CA ARG A 297 11.21 6.10 1.68
C ARG A 297 11.19 7.59 2.06
N HIS A 298 10.57 7.92 3.20
CA HIS A 298 10.45 9.29 3.71
C HIS A 298 10.66 9.26 5.22
N GLN A 299 11.92 9.33 5.67
CA GLN A 299 12.27 9.14 7.08
C GLN A 299 12.02 10.38 7.93
N SER A 300 12.09 11.57 7.34
CA SER A 300 11.92 12.84 8.04
C SER A 300 10.44 13.12 8.32
N SER A 301 10.19 13.72 9.48
CA SER A 301 8.89 14.33 9.74
C SER A 301 8.65 15.50 8.78
N VAL A 302 7.40 15.68 8.40
CA VAL A 302 6.88 16.76 7.59
C VAL A 302 5.98 17.60 8.48
N THR A 303 6.10 18.92 8.40
CA THR A 303 5.20 19.86 9.07
C THR A 303 4.51 20.71 8.02
N VAL A 304 3.19 20.67 8.01
CA VAL A 304 2.32 21.47 7.15
C VAL A 304 1.69 22.57 7.99
N ARG A 305 1.81 23.82 7.52
CA ARG A 305 1.09 24.95 8.10
C ARG A 305 -0.35 24.89 7.59
N LEU A 306 -1.29 24.71 8.51
CA LEU A 306 -2.70 24.45 8.22
C LEU A 306 -3.51 25.70 7.91
#